data_AF-A0A962TK57-F1
#
_entry.id   AF-A0A962TK57-F1
#
_cell.length_a   1.000
_cell.length_b   1.000
_cell.length_c   1.000
_cell.angle_alpha   90.00
_cell.angle_beta   90.00
_cell.angle_gamma   90.00
#
_symmetry.space_group_name_H-M   'P 1'
#
loop_
_entity.id
_entity.type
_entity.pdbx_description
1 polymer ?
#
loop_
_entity_poly.entity_id
_entity_poly.type
_entity_poly.pdbx_seq_one_letter_code
_entity_poly.pdbx_strand_id
1 'polypeptide(L)'
;PAPLAEVLNWLAIQLGVPEPSVVASPALKPGSNNGSGLASRQRASKRCRNARLRGSGFQFRYPSYRDGYATLLRATADGAH
;
A
#
# COMPACT_ATOMS: atom_id res chain seq x y z
N PRO A 1 -3.19 2.43 11.09
CA PRO A 1 -2.72 1.81 9.82
C PRO A 1 -3.87 1.75 8.82
N ALA A 2 -3.59 2.06 7.55
CA ALA A 2 -4.54 1.93 6.46
C ALA A 2 -4.61 0.46 5.98
N PRO A 3 -5.80 -0.10 5.71
CA PRO A 3 -5.93 -1.40 5.06
C PRO A 3 -5.28 -1.39 3.66
N LEU A 4 -4.72 -2.53 3.23
CA LEU A 4 -4.08 -2.64 1.91
C LEU A 4 -5.06 -2.32 0.77
N ALA A 5 -6.31 -2.76 0.87
CA ALA A 5 -7.34 -2.47 -0.11
C ALA A 5 -7.60 -0.96 -0.25
N GLU A 6 -7.58 -0.21 0.86
CA GLU A 6 -7.75 1.25 0.84
C GLU A 6 -6.63 1.93 0.06
N VAL A 7 -5.37 1.52 0.31
CA VAL A 7 -4.20 2.08 -0.38
C VAL A 7 -4.25 1.76 -1.88
N LEU A 8 -4.60 0.53 -2.24
CA LEU A 8 -4.69 0.09 -3.65
C LEU A 8 -5.80 0.81 -4.40
N ASN A 9 -6.98 0.95 -3.80
CA ASN A 9 -8.08 1.71 -4.40
C ASN A 9 -7.69 3.19 -4.58
N TRP A 10 -7.06 3.80 -3.57
CA TRP A 10 -6.60 5.18 -3.69
C TRP A 10 -5.60 5.35 -4.85
N LEU A 11 -4.63 4.43 -5.00
CA LEU A 11 -3.69 4.46 -6.12
C LEU A 11 -4.38 4.28 -7.48
N ALA A 12 -5.37 3.40 -7.58
CA ALA A 12 -6.12 3.18 -8.81
C ALA A 12 -6.82 4.46 -9.28
N ILE A 13 -7.45 5.19 -8.33
CA ILE A 13 -8.06 6.49 -8.57
C ILE A 13 -7.02 7.50 -9.06
N GLN A 14 -5.85 7.59 -8.42
CA GLN A 14 -4.81 8.54 -8.83
C GLN A 14 -4.26 8.26 -10.24
N LEU A 15 -4.23 6.99 -10.65
CA LEU A 15 -3.71 6.56 -11.95
C LEU A 15 -4.79 6.48 -13.05
N GLY A 16 -6.07 6.69 -12.72
CA GLY A 16 -7.18 6.56 -13.66
C GLY A 16 -7.41 5.14 -14.17
N VAL A 17 -7.00 4.12 -13.40
CA VAL A 17 -7.17 2.71 -13.75
C VAL A 17 -8.36 2.09 -13.00
N PRO A 18 -8.96 1.00 -13.52
CA PRO A 18 -10.05 0.31 -12.84
C PRO A 18 -9.67 -0.15 -11.43
N GLU A 19 -10.66 -0.22 -10.54
CA GLU A 19 -10.45 -0.70 -9.17
C GLU A 19 -9.88 -2.13 -9.19
N PRO A 20 -8.80 -2.40 -8.43
CA PRO A 20 -8.22 -3.72 -8.40
C PRO A 20 -9.23 -4.70 -7.78
N SER A 21 -9.48 -5.82 -8.48
CA SER A 21 -10.35 -6.87 -7.96
C SER A 21 -9.74 -7.48 -6.70
N VAL A 22 -10.22 -7.05 -5.53
CA VAL A 22 -9.78 -7.57 -4.22
C VAL A 22 -10.50 -8.90 -3.95
N VAL A 23 -10.33 -9.89 -4.83
CA VAL A 23 -10.85 -11.23 -4.56
C VAL A 23 -10.10 -11.80 -3.35
N ALA A 24 -10.78 -11.79 -2.21
CA ALA A 24 -10.41 -12.58 -1.05
C ALA A 24 -10.67 -14.06 -1.36
N SER A 25 -9.87 -14.65 -2.25
CA SER A 25 -10.01 -16.07 -2.61
C SER A 25 -8.81 -16.85 -2.10
N PRO A 26 -8.96 -17.68 -1.06
CA PRO A 26 -8.08 -18.81 -0.82
C PRO A 26 -8.46 -19.90 -1.82
N ALA A 27 -8.11 -19.71 -3.10
CA ALA A 27 -8.17 -20.78 -4.08
C ALA A 27 -6.74 -21.07 -4.53
N LEU A 28 -6.04 -21.85 -3.71
CA LEU A 28 -4.80 -22.49 -4.11
C LEU A 28 -5.11 -23.34 -5.36
N LYS A 29 -4.61 -22.92 -6.53
CA LYS A 29 -4.25 -23.92 -7.55
C LYS A 29 -2.96 -24.58 -7.07
N PRO A 30 -2.90 -25.90 -6.86
CA PRO A 30 -1.65 -26.59 -6.60
C PRO A 30 -0.70 -26.31 -7.78
N GLY A 31 0.47 -25.73 -7.51
CA GLY A 31 1.49 -25.45 -8.52
C GLY A 31 1.57 -24.02 -9.05
N SER A 32 0.73 -23.07 -8.61
CA SER A 32 0.92 -21.65 -8.95
C SER A 32 1.85 -20.96 -7.95
N ASN A 33 3.08 -20.68 -8.36
CA ASN A 33 4.03 -19.79 -7.66
C ASN A 33 3.53 -18.33 -7.54
N ASN A 34 2.45 -17.98 -8.23
CA ASN A 34 1.82 -16.65 -8.20
C ASN A 34 0.58 -16.56 -7.28
N GLY A 35 0.18 -17.65 -6.61
CA GLY A 35 -1.10 -17.75 -5.89
C GLY A 35 -1.11 -17.37 -4.40
N SER A 36 -0.02 -16.87 -3.80
CA SER A 36 0.06 -16.75 -2.33
C SER A 36 0.58 -15.42 -1.77
N GLY A 37 0.68 -14.35 -2.57
CA GLY A 37 1.22 -13.08 -2.11
C GLY A 37 0.33 -12.35 -1.09
N LEU A 38 -0.94 -12.14 -1.41
CA LEU A 38 -1.83 -11.25 -0.64
C LEU A 38 -2.26 -11.87 0.69
N ALA A 39 -2.71 -13.13 0.68
CA ALA A 39 -3.16 -13.84 1.88
C ALA A 39 -2.02 -14.07 2.90
N SER A 40 -0.80 -14.35 2.41
CA SER A 40 0.39 -14.45 3.24
C SER A 40 0.77 -13.09 3.86
N ARG A 41 0.73 -12.00 3.06
CA ARG A 41 0.98 -10.63 3.53
C ARG A 41 -0.03 -10.14 4.57
N GLN A 42 -1.30 -10.48 4.44
CA GLN A 42 -2.31 -10.14 5.46
C GLN A 42 -2.01 -10.80 6.80
N ARG A 43 -1.62 -12.08 6.80
CA ARG A 43 -1.26 -12.82 8.02
C ARG A 43 -0.02 -12.26 8.72
N ALA A 44 0.93 -11.74 7.94
CA ALA A 44 2.16 -11.13 8.44
C ALA A 44 2.01 -9.66 8.88
N SER A 45 0.90 -9.00 8.55
CA SER A 45 0.68 -7.59 8.87
C SER A 45 0.65 -7.34 10.40
N LYS A 46 1.28 -6.25 10.84
CA LYS A 46 1.32 -5.82 12.25
C LYS A 46 0.93 -4.35 12.37
N ARG A 47 0.19 -4.03 13.43
CA ARG A 47 -0.14 -2.65 13.80
C ARG A 47 0.94 -2.13 14.74
N CYS A 48 1.89 -1.37 14.20
CA CYS A 48 2.95 -0.76 15.00
C CYS A 48 2.49 0.57 15.60
N ARG A 49 2.78 0.79 16.88
CA ARG A 49 2.58 2.10 17.55
C ARG A 49 3.83 2.96 17.32
N ASN A 50 3.65 4.20 16.88
CA ASN A 50 4.76 5.15 16.60
C ASN A 50 4.98 6.18 17.74
N ALA A 51 4.44 5.94 18.93
CA ALA A 51 4.46 6.91 20.04
C ALA A 51 5.89 7.31 20.46
N ARG A 52 6.82 6.36 20.53
CA ARG A 52 8.24 6.64 20.88
C ARG A 52 8.90 7.54 19.84
N LEU A 53 8.64 7.29 18.55
CA LEU A 53 9.20 8.08 17.45
C LEU A 53 8.65 9.51 17.47
N ARG A 54 7.34 9.69 17.71
CA ARG A 54 6.76 11.03 17.87
C ARG A 54 7.28 11.75 19.11
N GLY A 55 7.47 11.02 20.21
CA GLY A 55 7.98 11.56 21.47
C GLY A 55 9.44 12.02 21.40
N SER A 56 10.24 11.54 20.45
CA SER A 56 11.62 11.99 20.26
C SER A 56 11.74 13.29 19.47
N GLY A 57 10.63 13.93 19.11
CA GLY A 57 10.61 15.11 18.24
C GLY A 57 10.80 14.81 16.75
N PHE A 58 10.79 13.53 16.35
CA PHE A 58 10.88 13.17 14.93
C PHE A 58 9.64 13.63 14.17
N GLN A 59 9.87 14.41 13.11
CA GLN A 59 8.81 14.89 12.22
C GLN A 59 8.80 14.08 10.92
N PHE A 60 7.69 13.41 10.65
CA PHE A 60 7.52 12.67 9.40
C PHE A 60 7.40 13.66 8.25
N ARG A 61 8.29 13.54 7.26
CA ARG A 61 8.13 14.22 5.96
C ARG A 61 6.82 13.81 5.26
N TYR A 62 6.41 12.56 5.44
CA TYR A 62 5.18 12.00 4.89
C TYR A 62 4.39 11.31 6.02
N PRO A 63 3.48 12.04 6.71
CA PRO A 63 2.71 11.51 7.83
C PRO A 63 1.71 10.43 7.43
N SER A 64 1.25 10.42 6.17
CA SER A 64 0.33 9.42 5.63
C SER A 64 0.88 8.73 4.38
N TYR A 65 0.28 7.60 4.03
CA TYR A 65 0.61 6.92 2.77
C TYR A 65 0.31 7.81 1.55
N ARG A 66 -0.73 8.65 1.62
CA ARG A 66 -1.13 9.54 0.53
C ARG A 66 -0.06 10.58 0.25
N ASP A 67 0.52 11.18 1.30
CA ASP A 67 1.57 12.21 1.15
C ASP A 67 2.81 11.64 0.46
N GLY A 68 3.22 10.43 0.86
CA GLY A 68 4.36 9.74 0.28
C GLY A 68 4.12 9.35 -1.18
N TYR A 69 3.00 8.68 -1.46
CA TYR A 69 2.69 8.25 -2.82
C TYR A 69 2.39 9.41 -3.76
N ALA A 70 1.70 10.46 -3.33
CA ALA A 70 1.44 11.64 -4.17
C ALA A 70 2.75 12.31 -4.62
N THR A 71 3.75 12.36 -3.75
CA THR A 71 5.08 12.89 -4.09
C THR A 71 5.77 12.02 -5.13
N LEU A 72 5.71 10.69 -4.97
CA LEU A 72 6.28 9.75 -5.94
C LEU A 72 5.57 9.82 -7.29
N LEU A 73 4.23 9.86 -7.30
CA LEU A 73 3.42 9.95 -8.51
C LEU A 73 3.75 11.20 -9.33
N ARG A 74 3.88 12.35 -8.64
CA ARG A 74 4.33 13.59 -9.28
C ARG A 74 5.75 13.45 -9.84
N ALA A 75 6.69 12.94 -9.04
CA ALA A 75 8.07 12.76 -9.50
C ALA A 75 8.18 11.81 -10.72
N THR A 76 7.34 10.77 -10.78
CA THR A 76 7.30 9.86 -11.94
C THR A 76 6.62 10.47 -13.16
N ALA A 77 5.65 11.37 -12.96
CA ALA A 77 5.01 12.10 -14.05
C ALA A 77 5.97 13.14 -14.65
N ASP A 78 6.69 13.87 -13.80
CA ASP A 78 7.64 14.92 -14.20
C ASP A 78 8.90 14.35 -14.87
N GLY A 79 9.28 13.10 -14.56
CA GLY A 79 10.42 12.39 -15.14
C GLY A 79 10.12 11.55 -16.38
N ALA A 80 8.88 11.61 -16.91
CA ALA A 80 8.46 10.89 -18.13
C ALA A 80 8.73 11.69 -19.43
N HIS A 81 9.74 12.55 -19.42
CA HIS A 81 10.21 13.34 -20.57
C HIS A 81 11.58 12.86 -21.05
#